data_AF-A0A223E2H4-F1
#
_entry.id   AF-A0A223E2H4-F1
#
_cell.length_a   1.000
_cell.length_b   1.000
_cell.length_c   1.000
_cell.angle_alpha   90.00
_cell.angle_beta   90.00
_cell.angle_gamma   90.00
#
_symmetry.space_group_name_H-M   'P 1'
#
loop_
_entity.id
_entity.type
_entity.pdbx_description
1 polymer ?
#
loop_
_entity_poly.entity_id
_entity_poly.type
_entity_poly.pdbx_seq_one_letter_code
_entity_poly.pdbx_strand_id
1 'polypeptide(L)'
;MIQNTANLNVKIFYLAGKECTTETKLLKEFARKMSFPDYFGCNWQALDECINDLDWIKENEYLLIVNNAHYILNSPFVILKEQLFSSFIELLENAKLEWENGRNFDDFPTLPTHFKIVFVTRESEEKFLLKLKKVTSFRIVEI
;
A
#
# COMPACT_ATOMS: atom_id res chain seq x y z
N MET A 1 -8.43 35.07 -12.71
CA MET A 1 -8.74 33.63 -12.83
C MET A 1 -8.01 32.91 -11.71
N ILE A 2 -8.71 32.61 -10.61
CA ILE A 2 -8.15 31.80 -9.51
C ILE A 2 -8.83 30.45 -9.68
N GLN A 3 -8.12 29.46 -10.25
CA GLN A 3 -8.68 28.12 -10.38
C GLN A 3 -8.62 27.43 -9.01
N ASN A 4 -9.80 27.03 -8.54
CA ASN A 4 -10.11 25.98 -7.56
C ASN A 4 -8.89 25.39 -6.83
N THR A 5 -8.64 25.86 -5.61
CA THR A 5 -8.13 24.96 -4.58
C THR A 5 -9.22 23.94 -4.28
N ALA A 6 -9.19 22.80 -4.99
CA ALA A 6 -9.92 21.63 -4.54
C ALA A 6 -9.47 21.35 -3.09
N ASN A 7 -10.40 21.31 -2.15
CA ASN A 7 -10.13 20.70 -0.85
C ASN A 7 -9.76 19.24 -1.14
N LEU A 8 -8.46 18.96 -1.19
CA LEU A 8 -7.94 17.61 -1.30
C LEU A 8 -8.24 16.91 0.02
N ASN A 9 -9.36 16.21 0.08
CA ASN A 9 -9.64 15.31 1.18
C ASN A 9 -8.85 14.02 0.91
N VAL A 10 -7.75 13.87 1.64
CA VAL A 10 -6.82 12.75 1.51
C VAL A 10 -7.11 11.77 2.63
N LYS A 11 -7.46 10.53 2.29
CA LYS A 11 -7.49 9.46 3.29
C LYS A 11 -6.08 9.01 3.59
N ILE A 12 -5.66 9.14 4.85
CA ILE A 12 -4.37 8.62 5.30
C ILE A 12 -4.57 7.30 6.04
N PHE A 13 -3.85 6.27 5.61
CA PHE A 13 -3.75 4.98 6.28
C PHE A 13 -2.37 4.83 6.93
N TYR A 14 -2.34 4.45 8.19
CA TYR A 14 -1.12 4.20 8.93
C TYR A 14 -0.98 2.71 9.23
N LEU A 15 0.02 2.07 8.63
CA LEU A 15 0.38 0.68 8.94
C LEU A 15 1.62 0.66 9.84
N ALA A 16 1.59 -0.19 10.86
CA ALA A 16 2.76 -0.45 11.69
C ALA A 16 3.45 -1.72 11.19
N GLY A 17 4.64 -1.60 10.60
CA GLY A 17 5.41 -2.74 10.10
C GLY A 17 5.72 -3.81 11.16
N LYS A 18 5.77 -3.42 12.44
CA LYS A 18 5.88 -4.33 13.60
C LYS A 18 4.67 -5.26 13.76
N GLU A 19 3.50 -4.83 13.30
CA GLU A 19 2.28 -5.64 13.26
C GLU A 19 2.15 -6.44 11.96
N CYS A 20 3.16 -6.38 11.07
CA CYS A 20 3.16 -6.99 9.74
C CYS A 20 4.29 -7.99 9.53
N THR A 21 4.80 -8.62 10.60
CA THR A 21 6.01 -9.47 10.54
C THR A 21 5.83 -10.78 9.79
N THR A 22 4.59 -11.21 9.54
CA THR A 22 4.24 -12.40 8.76
C THR A 22 3.13 -12.04 7.78
N GLU A 23 2.91 -12.87 6.76
CA GLU A 23 1.86 -12.64 5.75
C GLU A 23 0.48 -12.49 6.39
N THR A 24 0.09 -13.43 7.28
CA THR A 24 -1.19 -13.34 8.00
C THR A 24 -1.34 -12.05 8.80
N LYS A 25 -0.26 -11.61 9.44
CA LYS A 25 -0.23 -10.38 10.23
C LYS A 25 -0.37 -9.13 9.36
N LEU A 26 0.38 -9.09 8.25
CA LEU A 26 0.30 -8.04 7.23
C LEU A 26 -1.12 -7.91 6.69
N LEU A 27 -1.73 -9.02 6.25
CA LEU A 27 -3.08 -9.04 5.68
C LEU A 27 -4.14 -8.56 6.67
N LYS A 28 -4.05 -9.00 7.94
CA LYS A 28 -4.95 -8.54 9.01
C LYS A 28 -4.78 -7.05 9.33
N GLU A 29 -3.54 -6.55 9.31
CA GLU A 29 -3.28 -5.13 9.55
C GLU A 29 -3.84 -4.27 8.41
N PHE A 30 -3.70 -4.69 7.15
CA PHE A 30 -4.37 -4.03 6.01
C PHE A 30 -5.88 -3.98 6.20
N ALA A 31 -6.50 -5.14 6.45
CA ALA A 31 -7.94 -5.23 6.64
C ALA A 31 -8.43 -4.29 7.74
N ARG A 32 -7.74 -4.27 8.88
CA ARG A 32 -8.08 -3.40 10.01
C ARG A 32 -7.88 -1.91 9.71
N LYS A 33 -6.76 -1.54 9.07
CA LYS A 33 -6.38 -0.13 8.87
C LYS A 33 -7.14 0.53 7.72
N MET A 34 -7.47 -0.25 6.70
CA MET A 34 -8.26 0.21 5.55
C MET A 34 -9.75 -0.12 5.69
N SER A 35 -10.16 -0.71 6.83
CA SER A 35 -11.56 -1.10 7.08
C SER A 35 -12.12 -1.99 5.98
N PHE A 36 -11.35 -3.00 5.56
CA PHE A 36 -11.79 -3.95 4.54
C PHE A 36 -13.08 -4.66 4.99
N PRO A 37 -13.96 -5.03 4.05
CA PRO A 37 -15.22 -5.69 4.34
C PRO A 37 -15.08 -7.03 5.06
N ASP A 38 -16.15 -7.47 5.73
CA ASP A 38 -16.19 -8.73 6.48
C ASP A 38 -15.95 -9.98 5.61
N TYR A 39 -16.16 -9.87 4.29
CA TYR A 39 -15.88 -10.95 3.33
C TYR A 39 -14.38 -11.07 2.97
N PHE A 40 -13.51 -10.22 3.51
CA PHE A 40 -12.08 -10.24 3.20
C PHE A 40 -11.45 -11.61 3.49
N GLY A 41 -11.03 -12.30 2.44
CA GLY A 41 -10.55 -13.69 2.49
C GLY A 41 -9.19 -13.90 3.17
N CYS A 42 -8.55 -12.85 3.71
CA CYS A 42 -7.28 -12.89 4.43
C CYS A 42 -6.16 -13.65 3.67
N ASN A 43 -6.03 -13.37 2.37
CA ASN A 43 -5.01 -13.91 1.48
C ASN A 43 -4.55 -12.83 0.47
N TRP A 44 -3.49 -13.10 -0.30
CA TRP A 44 -2.92 -12.13 -1.25
C TRP A 44 -3.89 -11.70 -2.35
N GLN A 45 -4.70 -12.62 -2.87
CA GLN A 45 -5.70 -12.32 -3.90
C GLN A 45 -6.77 -11.37 -3.36
N ALA A 46 -7.28 -11.64 -2.14
CA ALA A 46 -8.26 -10.76 -1.49
C ALA A 46 -7.66 -9.39 -1.17
N LEU A 47 -6.36 -9.30 -0.84
CA LEU A 47 -5.67 -8.03 -0.64
C LEU A 47 -5.62 -7.23 -1.94
N ASP A 48 -5.23 -7.87 -3.05
CA ASP A 48 -5.18 -7.26 -4.37
C ASP A 48 -6.56 -6.73 -4.78
N GLU A 49 -7.62 -7.51 -4.57
CA GLU A 49 -9.00 -7.07 -4.84
C GLU A 49 -9.39 -5.86 -3.98
N CYS A 50 -9.23 -5.94 -2.65
CA CYS A 50 -9.70 -4.90 -1.74
C CYS A 50 -8.86 -3.61 -1.80
N ILE A 51 -7.55 -3.67 -2.05
CA ILE A 51 -6.74 -2.45 -2.17
C ILE A 51 -7.04 -1.70 -3.46
N ASN A 52 -7.48 -2.43 -4.49
CA ASN A 52 -7.93 -1.87 -5.73
C ASN A 52 -9.36 -1.34 -5.61
N ASP A 53 -10.23 -1.92 -4.79
CA ASP A 53 -11.61 -1.45 -4.66
C ASP A 53 -11.90 -0.92 -3.24
N LEU A 54 -11.79 0.40 -3.06
CA LEU A 54 -12.01 1.09 -1.78
C LEU A 54 -13.34 1.86 -1.77
N ASP A 55 -14.38 1.34 -2.42
CA ASP A 55 -15.68 2.02 -2.60
C ASP A 55 -16.35 2.47 -1.28
N TRP A 56 -16.08 1.79 -0.17
CA TRP A 56 -16.55 2.13 1.18
C TRP A 56 -15.87 3.37 1.77
N ILE A 57 -14.81 3.88 1.13
CA ILE A 57 -14.05 5.07 1.54
C ILE A 57 -14.29 6.19 0.52
N LYS A 58 -15.08 7.17 0.91
CA LYS A 58 -15.48 8.28 0.01
C LYS A 58 -14.48 9.43 0.06
N GLU A 59 -13.26 9.19 -0.46
CA GLU A 59 -12.18 10.18 -0.48
C GLU A 59 -11.55 10.34 -1.86
N ASN A 60 -10.97 11.50 -2.12
CA ASN A 60 -10.50 11.89 -3.45
C ASN A 60 -9.05 11.46 -3.72
N GLU A 61 -8.28 11.18 -2.67
CA GLU A 61 -6.90 10.70 -2.76
C GLU A 61 -6.58 9.77 -1.57
N TYR A 62 -5.62 8.87 -1.79
CA TYR A 62 -5.17 7.92 -0.78
C TYR A 62 -3.68 8.08 -0.49
N LEU A 63 -3.33 8.02 0.79
CA LEU A 63 -1.95 7.98 1.26
C LEU A 63 -1.76 6.83 2.24
N LEU A 64 -0.96 5.84 1.86
CA LEU A 64 -0.53 4.76 2.74
C LEU A 64 0.86 5.07 3.31
N ILE A 65 0.93 5.22 4.64
CA ILE A 65 2.18 5.38 5.38
C ILE A 65 2.47 4.08 6.14
N VAL A 66 3.64 3.51 5.88
CA VAL A 66 4.09 2.25 6.47
C VAL A 66 5.27 2.53 7.39
N ASN A 67 5.01 2.58 8.70
CA ASN A 67 6.02 2.86 9.71
C ASN A 67 6.82 1.63 10.10
N ASN A 68 8.13 1.79 10.34
CA ASN A 68 9.06 0.70 10.64
C ASN A 68 9.00 -0.42 9.58
N ALA A 69 9.07 -0.05 8.31
CA ALA A 69 8.90 -0.95 7.17
C ALA A 69 9.87 -2.15 7.17
N HIS A 70 11.05 -2.01 7.78
CA HIS A 70 12.03 -3.10 7.92
C HIS A 70 11.54 -4.35 8.69
N TYR A 71 10.45 -4.23 9.47
CA TYR A 71 9.83 -5.38 10.15
C TYR A 71 8.81 -6.15 9.31
N ILE A 72 8.40 -5.62 8.15
CA ILE A 72 7.42 -6.29 7.28
C ILE A 72 8.01 -7.59 6.76
N LEU A 73 7.22 -8.67 6.84
CA LEU A 73 7.57 -9.99 6.32
C LEU A 73 8.97 -10.44 6.77
N ASN A 74 9.32 -10.11 8.03
CA ASN A 74 10.65 -10.29 8.58
C ASN A 74 10.93 -11.76 8.92
N SER A 75 11.25 -12.54 7.89
CA SER A 75 11.67 -13.93 7.99
C SER A 75 13.14 -14.05 8.36
N PRO A 76 13.54 -15.05 9.17
CA PRO A 76 14.96 -15.37 9.39
C PRO A 76 15.64 -15.90 8.13
N PHE A 77 14.87 -16.38 7.14
CA PHE A 77 15.38 -16.82 5.85
C PHE A 77 15.41 -15.65 4.87
N VAL A 78 16.60 -15.12 4.58
CA VAL A 78 16.81 -13.93 3.75
C VAL A 78 16.16 -14.05 2.37
N ILE A 79 16.30 -15.21 1.71
CA ILE A 79 15.71 -15.45 0.37
C ILE A 79 14.19 -15.35 0.42
N LEU A 80 13.56 -15.97 1.43
CA LEU A 80 12.11 -15.93 1.59
C LEU A 80 11.62 -14.51 1.91
N LYS A 81 12.35 -13.77 2.77
CA LYS A 81 12.08 -12.36 3.06
C LYS A 81 12.09 -11.53 1.79
N GLU A 82 13.13 -11.67 0.96
CA GLU A 82 13.24 -10.93 -0.31
C GLU A 82 12.12 -11.28 -1.28
N GLN A 83 11.77 -12.56 -1.42
CA GLN A 83 10.68 -13.01 -2.30
C GLN A 83 9.33 -12.46 -1.87
N LEU A 84 8.95 -12.67 -0.60
CA LEU A 84 7.67 -12.20 -0.06
C LEU A 84 7.55 -10.69 -0.14
N PHE A 85 8.61 -9.97 0.22
CA PHE A 85 8.62 -8.51 0.15
C PHE A 85 8.56 -8.02 -1.30
N SER A 86 9.25 -8.69 -2.23
CA SER A 86 9.14 -8.35 -3.66
C SER A 86 7.72 -8.51 -4.19
N SER A 87 7.03 -9.61 -3.85
CA SER A 87 5.63 -9.83 -4.22
C SER A 87 4.69 -8.77 -3.61
N PHE A 88 4.92 -8.38 -2.35
CA PHE A 88 4.17 -7.33 -1.70
C PHE A 88 4.32 -5.97 -2.40
N ILE A 89 5.55 -5.58 -2.71
CA ILE A 89 5.86 -4.33 -3.42
C ILE A 89 5.27 -4.34 -4.83
N GLU A 90 5.32 -5.48 -5.53
CA GLU A 90 4.70 -5.64 -6.83
C GLU A 90 3.18 -5.44 -6.78
N LEU A 91 2.50 -6.03 -5.80
CA LEU A 91 1.07 -5.83 -5.58
C LEU A 91 0.75 -4.34 -5.35
N LEU A 92 1.49 -3.67 -4.46
CA LEU A 92 1.28 -2.25 -4.17
C LEU A 92 1.53 -1.35 -5.38
N GLU A 93 2.52 -1.70 -6.21
CA GLU A 93 2.84 -0.92 -7.41
C GLU A 93 1.74 -1.08 -8.46
N ASN A 94 1.24 -2.30 -8.64
CA ASN A 94 0.11 -2.54 -9.53
C ASN A 94 -1.13 -1.78 -9.06
N ALA A 95 -1.45 -1.84 -7.76
CA ALA A 95 -2.57 -1.10 -7.20
C ALA A 95 -2.43 0.42 -7.40
N LYS A 96 -1.24 0.96 -7.12
CA LYS A 96 -0.94 2.37 -7.39
C LYS A 96 -1.22 2.74 -8.86
N LEU A 97 -0.70 1.96 -9.80
CA LEU A 97 -0.85 2.21 -11.23
C LEU A 97 -2.31 2.11 -11.69
N GLU A 98 -3.07 1.13 -11.19
CA GLU A 98 -4.51 0.98 -11.46
C GLU A 98 -5.30 2.23 -11.01
N TRP A 99 -5.03 2.73 -9.81
CA TRP A 99 -5.65 3.96 -9.32
C TRP A 99 -5.21 5.20 -10.13
N GLU A 100 -3.92 5.33 -10.47
CA GLU A 100 -3.40 6.45 -11.25
C GLU A 100 -3.92 6.49 -12.69
N ASN A 101 -4.10 5.32 -13.31
CA ASN A 101 -4.66 5.24 -14.66
C ASN A 101 -6.18 5.42 -14.66
N GLY A 102 -6.83 5.19 -13.52
CA GLY A 102 -8.27 5.02 -13.46
C GLY A 102 -8.72 3.72 -14.13
N ARG A 103 -9.98 3.37 -13.92
CA ARG A 103 -10.58 2.16 -14.47
C ARG A 103 -11.90 2.49 -15.12
N ASN A 104 -12.11 1.90 -16.29
CA ASN A 104 -13.34 2.09 -17.06
C ASN A 104 -14.06 0.75 -17.19
N PHE A 105 -14.34 0.11 -16.05
CA PHE A 105 -15.15 -1.10 -15.99
C PHE A 105 -16.63 -0.67 -15.89
N ASP A 106 -17.41 -1.04 -16.91
CA ASP A 106 -18.87 -0.87 -16.98
C ASP A 106 -19.37 0.55 -16.68
N ASP A 107 -20.58 0.68 -16.09
CA ASP A 107 -21.27 1.95 -15.83
C ASP A 107 -20.68 2.78 -14.67
N PHE A 108 -19.62 2.29 -14.01
CA PHE A 108 -19.02 2.93 -12.82
C PHE A 108 -17.52 3.19 -13.02
N PRO A 109 -17.15 4.17 -13.85
CA PRO A 109 -15.76 4.51 -14.06
C PRO A 109 -15.13 5.04 -12.76
N THR A 110 -13.98 4.49 -12.40
CA THR A 110 -13.10 5.08 -11.40
C THR A 110 -12.18 6.05 -12.10
N LEU A 111 -12.31 7.34 -11.78
CA LEU A 111 -11.41 8.36 -12.31
C LEU A 111 -9.97 8.14 -11.81
N PRO A 112 -8.96 8.54 -12.61
CA PRO A 112 -7.58 8.66 -12.15
C PRO A 112 -7.50 9.32 -10.77
N THR A 113 -6.96 8.60 -9.81
CA THR A 113 -6.92 8.97 -8.39
C THR A 113 -5.50 8.75 -7.88
N HIS A 114 -4.95 9.73 -7.16
CA HIS A 114 -3.61 9.57 -6.58
C HIS A 114 -3.67 8.58 -5.42
N PHE A 115 -2.89 7.50 -5.52
CA PHE A 115 -2.59 6.61 -4.40
C PHE A 115 -1.08 6.65 -4.13
N LYS A 116 -0.69 7.43 -3.11
CA LYS A 116 0.70 7.57 -2.70
C LYS A 116 1.04 6.55 -1.61
N ILE A 117 2.23 5.97 -1.68
CA ILE A 117 2.73 5.02 -0.69
C ILE A 117 4.10 5.49 -0.19
N VAL A 118 4.24 5.53 1.14
CA VAL A 118 5.44 5.99 1.84
C VAL A 118 5.90 4.91 2.81
N PHE A 119 7.14 4.45 2.65
CA PHE A 119 7.80 3.55 3.60
C PHE A 119 8.69 4.37 4.53
N VAL A 120 8.43 4.28 5.83
CA VAL A 120 9.25 4.90 6.85
C VAL A 120 10.10 3.83 7.51
N THR A 121 11.42 3.97 7.44
CA THR A 121 12.37 2.98 7.93
C THR A 121 13.57 3.63 8.61
N ARG A 122 14.43 2.81 9.22
CA ARG A 122 15.72 3.28 9.74
C ARG A 122 16.72 3.36 8.60
N GLU A 123 17.64 4.32 8.65
CA GLU A 123 18.72 4.51 7.68
C GLU A 123 19.47 3.19 7.37
N SER A 124 19.78 2.39 8.39
CA SER A 124 20.51 1.11 8.23
C SER A 124 19.78 0.07 7.38
N GLU A 125 18.46 0.19 7.22
CA GLU A 125 17.58 -0.76 6.52
C GLU A 125 17.09 -0.20 5.17
N GLU A 126 17.40 1.05 4.84
CA GLU A 126 16.99 1.72 3.60
C GLU A 126 17.53 0.99 2.36
N LYS A 127 18.80 0.57 2.40
CA LYS A 127 19.46 -0.16 1.32
C LYS A 127 18.75 -1.45 0.93
N PHE A 128 18.18 -2.16 1.90
CA PHE A 128 17.42 -3.37 1.64
C PHE A 128 16.17 -3.06 0.82
N LEU A 129 15.44 -2.00 1.18
CA LEU A 129 14.25 -1.55 0.48
C LEU A 129 14.60 -1.05 -0.94
N LEU A 130 15.67 -0.25 -1.08
CA LEU A 130 16.10 0.29 -2.37
C LEU A 130 16.63 -0.77 -3.36
N LYS A 131 17.14 -1.91 -2.87
CA LYS A 131 17.59 -3.03 -3.73
C LYS A 131 16.44 -3.55 -4.60
N LEU A 132 15.20 -3.40 -4.16
CA LEU A 132 14.02 -3.87 -4.87
C LEU A 132 13.60 -2.83 -5.90
N LYS A 133 13.78 -3.16 -7.19
CA LYS A 133 13.58 -2.24 -8.33
C LYS A 133 12.24 -1.48 -8.34
N LYS A 134 11.18 -2.06 -7.78
CA LYS A 134 9.84 -1.44 -7.73
C LYS A 134 9.67 -0.47 -6.56
N VAL A 135 10.52 -0.54 -5.53
CA VAL A 135 10.44 0.35 -4.37
C VAL A 135 10.82 1.80 -4.73
N THR A 136 11.57 2.03 -5.81
CA THR A 136 11.90 3.38 -6.27
C THR A 136 10.68 4.18 -6.75
N SER A 137 9.57 3.51 -7.06
CA SER A 137 8.29 4.16 -7.37
C SER A 137 7.58 4.71 -6.11
N PHE A 138 8.05 4.31 -4.92
CA PHE A 138 7.55 4.76 -3.64
C PHE A 138 8.50 5.75 -2.97
N ARG A 139 7.97 6.53 -2.04
CA ARG A 139 8.80 7.41 -1.20
C ARG A 139 9.33 6.60 -0.02
N ILE A 140 10.64 6.62 0.21
CA ILE A 140 11.25 6.13 1.45
C ILE A 140 11.62 7.34 2.31
N VAL A 141 11.33 7.27 3.61
CA VAL A 141 11.71 8.29 4.59
C VAL A 141 12.49 7.62 5.73
N GLU A 142 13.63 8.19 6.05
CA GLU A 142 14.49 7.75 7.15
C GLU A 142 14.07 8.44 8.46
N ILE A 143 14.06 7.68 9.56
CA ILE A 143 13.79 8.17 10.92
C ILE A 143 14.75 7.58 11.96
#